data_AF-R7V177-F1
#
_entry.id   AF-R7V177-F1
#
_cell.length_a   1.000
_cell.length_b   1.000
_cell.length_c   1.000
_cell.angle_alpha   90.00
_cell.angle_beta   90.00
_cell.angle_gamma   90.00
#
_symmetry.space_group_name_H-M   'P 1'
#
loop_
_entity.id
_entity.type
_entity.pdbx_description
1 polymer ?
#
loop_
_entity_poly.entity_id
_entity_poly.type
_entity_poly.pdbx_seq_one_letter_code
_entity_poly.pdbx_strand_id
1 'polypeptide(L)'
;IFLALAIQASLTLAFPSGPPNSACEDRTPSHGVPPQTSEPPYEFDVHYHDDHFDVAIIADSGAFLGFMMQAVDSNGNLVGRFQPKDSKSQVMTCDHTDDSITHANAE
;
A
#
# COMPACT_ATOMS: atom_id res chain seq x y z
N ILE A 1 -0.86 46.36 -1.31
CA ILE A 1 -0.67 45.05 -0.65
C ILE A 1 -1.17 43.99 -1.63
N PHE A 2 -0.29 43.47 -2.49
CA PHE A 2 -0.65 42.36 -3.39
C PHE A 2 -0.46 41.08 -2.61
N LEU A 3 -1.56 40.43 -2.23
CA LEU A 3 -1.55 39.15 -1.55
C LEU A 3 -1.25 38.09 -2.61
N ALA A 4 0.02 37.69 -2.72
CA ALA A 4 0.42 36.56 -3.56
C ALA A 4 -0.10 35.27 -2.92
N LEU A 5 -1.18 34.72 -3.48
CA LEU A 5 -1.71 33.42 -3.11
C LEU A 5 -0.78 32.35 -3.72
N ALA A 6 0.23 31.93 -2.97
CA ALA A 6 1.09 30.82 -3.36
C ALA A 6 0.26 29.53 -3.30
N ILE A 7 -0.25 29.09 -4.44
CA ILE A 7 -0.85 27.76 -4.58
C ILE A 7 0.30 26.76 -4.50
N GLN A 8 0.55 26.24 -3.30
CA GLN A 8 1.38 25.05 -3.11
C GLN A 8 0.56 23.83 -3.58
N ALA A 9 0.49 23.64 -4.89
CA ALA A 9 0.02 22.38 -5.45
C ALA A 9 1.11 21.34 -5.20
N SER A 10 0.99 20.60 -4.10
CA SER A 10 1.79 19.40 -3.87
C SER A 10 1.55 18.45 -5.06
N LEU A 11 2.59 18.20 -5.85
CA LEU A 11 2.53 17.24 -6.96
C LEU A 11 2.33 15.85 -6.36
N THR A 12 1.09 15.37 -6.35
CA THR A 12 0.76 14.00 -5.92
C THR A 12 0.85 13.08 -7.13
N LEU A 13 1.70 12.06 -7.04
CA LEU A 13 1.81 11.04 -8.07
C LEU A 13 0.89 9.87 -7.71
N ALA A 14 -0.35 9.91 -8.18
CA ALA A 14 -1.30 8.79 -8.06
C ALA A 14 -1.13 7.87 -9.27
N PHE A 15 -0.19 6.93 -9.17
CA PHE A 15 0.10 6.00 -10.26
C PHE A 15 -1.03 4.97 -10.41
N PRO A 16 -1.49 4.71 -11.65
CA PRO A 16 -2.60 3.80 -11.88
C PRO A 16 -2.20 2.32 -11.69
N SER A 17 -0.92 1.99 -11.54
CA SER A 17 -0.42 0.61 -11.55
C SER A 17 0.58 0.33 -10.41
N GLY A 18 0.21 0.69 -9.18
CA GLY A 18 1.09 0.55 -8.01
C GLY A 18 1.99 1.77 -7.76
N PRO A 19 2.49 1.95 -6.53
CA PRO A 19 3.35 3.07 -6.15
C PRO A 19 4.77 2.95 -6.74
N PRO A 20 5.55 4.03 -6.75
CA PRO A 20 6.97 3.97 -7.10
C PRO A 20 7.77 3.23 -6.02
N ASN A 21 8.95 2.70 -6.36
CA ASN A 21 9.84 2.02 -5.40
C ASN A 21 10.24 2.88 -4.20
N SER A 22 10.19 4.21 -4.29
CA SER A 22 10.44 5.08 -3.12
C SER A 22 9.43 4.87 -1.99
N ALA A 23 8.23 4.36 -2.28
CA ALA A 23 7.23 4.02 -1.26
C ALA A 23 7.65 2.83 -0.39
N CYS A 24 8.67 2.06 -0.79
CA CYS A 24 9.23 0.97 0.02
C CYS A 24 9.80 1.44 1.36
N GLU A 25 10.28 2.68 1.45
CA GLU A 25 10.97 3.19 2.64
C GLU A 25 10.03 3.40 3.82
N ASP A 26 8.87 4.01 3.57
CA ASP A 26 7.93 4.45 4.60
C ASP A 26 6.52 3.89 4.45
N ARG A 27 6.23 3.20 3.33
CA ARG A 27 4.90 2.70 2.93
C ARG A 27 3.86 3.81 2.79
N THR A 28 4.28 5.05 2.62
CA THR A 28 3.36 6.17 2.49
C THR A 28 3.07 6.46 1.02
N PRO A 29 1.82 6.82 0.66
CA PRO A 29 1.50 7.25 -0.69
C PRO A 29 2.02 8.66 -1.01
N SER A 30 2.63 9.37 -0.05
CA SER A 30 3.16 10.73 -0.22
C SER A 30 2.18 11.74 -0.83
N HIS A 31 0.88 11.62 -0.48
CA HIS A 31 -0.19 12.49 -1.01
C HIS A 31 -0.39 13.80 -0.24
N GLY A 32 0.60 14.22 0.57
CA GLY A 32 0.56 15.49 1.30
C GLY A 32 -0.49 15.56 2.42
N VAL A 33 -1.11 14.43 2.75
CA VAL A 33 -2.03 14.30 3.90
C VAL A 33 -1.32 13.55 5.03
N PRO A 34 -1.51 13.97 6.30
CA PRO A 34 -0.97 13.22 7.43
C PRO A 34 -1.53 11.79 7.47
N PRO A 35 -0.77 10.83 8.03
CA PRO A 35 -1.29 9.48 8.28
C PRO A 35 -2.59 9.54 9.09
N GLN A 36 -3.51 8.64 8.76
CA GLN A 36 -4.74 8.48 9.52
C GLN A 36 -4.43 8.04 10.96
N THR A 37 -5.15 8.60 11.93
CA THR A 37 -5.02 8.25 13.36
C THR A 37 -6.29 7.63 13.96
N SER A 38 -7.41 7.66 13.23
CA SER A 38 -8.64 6.94 13.59
C SER A 38 -8.56 5.47 13.18
N GLU A 39 -9.50 4.66 13.67
CA GLU A 39 -9.65 3.26 13.25
C GLU A 39 -9.63 3.14 11.72
N PRO A 40 -8.76 2.29 11.13
CA PRO A 40 -8.71 2.07 9.68
C PRO A 40 -10.07 1.64 9.15
N PRO A 41 -10.56 2.18 8.01
CA PRO A 41 -11.85 1.79 7.42
C PRO A 41 -11.75 0.48 6.61
N TYR A 42 -10.90 -0.44 7.07
CA TYR A 42 -10.65 -1.73 6.46
C TYR A 42 -10.12 -2.71 7.50
N GLU A 43 -10.32 -4.00 7.26
CA GLU A 43 -9.80 -5.09 8.07
C GLU A 43 -8.95 -6.07 7.24
N PHE A 44 -8.09 -6.81 7.93
CA PHE A 44 -7.40 -7.95 7.34
C PHE A 44 -8.11 -9.24 7.73
N ASP A 45 -8.53 -10.01 6.74
CA ASP A 45 -8.94 -11.40 6.93
C ASP A 45 -7.75 -12.30 6.61
N VAL A 46 -7.22 -12.98 7.63
CA VAL A 46 -5.98 -13.76 7.56
C VAL A 46 -6.26 -15.20 7.93
N HIS A 47 -6.08 -16.10 6.97
CA HIS A 47 -6.19 -17.53 7.19
C HIS A 47 -4.81 -18.19 7.11
N TYR A 48 -4.44 -18.88 8.18
CA TYR A 48 -3.21 -19.66 8.23
C TYR A 48 -3.40 -21.04 7.61
N HIS A 49 -2.45 -21.43 6.78
CA HIS A 49 -2.21 -22.79 6.31
C HIS A 49 -0.81 -23.20 6.74
N ASP A 50 -0.54 -24.51 6.79
CA ASP A 50 0.72 -25.05 7.34
C ASP A 50 1.99 -24.32 6.85
N ASP A 51 2.03 -23.91 5.58
CA ASP A 51 3.18 -23.28 4.91
C ASP A 51 2.95 -21.84 4.39
N HIS A 52 1.73 -21.30 4.45
CA HIS A 52 1.43 -19.95 3.94
C HIS A 52 0.23 -19.29 4.62
N PHE A 53 0.05 -18.00 4.34
CA PHE A 53 -1.12 -17.24 4.78
C PHE A 53 -1.91 -16.78 3.56
N ASP A 54 -3.22 -16.96 3.64
CA ASP A 54 -4.15 -16.25 2.78
C ASP A 54 -4.53 -14.95 3.45
N VAL A 55 -4.32 -13.83 2.77
CA VAL A 55 -4.61 -12.49 3.29
C VAL A 55 -5.55 -11.78 2.34
N ALA A 56 -6.66 -11.27 2.86
CA ALA A 56 -7.54 -10.35 2.16
C ALA A 56 -7.62 -9.02 2.90
N ILE A 57 -7.70 -7.92 2.14
CA ILE A 57 -8.01 -6.58 2.66
C ILE A 57 -9.47 -6.32 2.35
N ILE A 58 -10.29 -6.13 3.38
CA ILE A 58 -11.73 -5.94 3.24
C ILE A 58 -12.05 -4.51 3.64
N ALA A 59 -12.64 -3.73 2.74
CA ALA A 59 -13.10 -2.38 3.05
C ALA A 59 -14.43 -2.45 3.81
N ASP A 60 -14.58 -1.66 4.88
CA ASP A 60 -15.83 -1.59 5.66
C ASP A 60 -17.00 -1.08 4.81
N SER A 61 -16.70 -0.19 3.86
CA SER A 61 -17.63 0.31 2.86
C SER A 61 -16.90 0.81 1.62
N GLY A 62 -17.55 0.70 0.45
CA GLY A 62 -16.97 1.13 -0.81
C GLY A 62 -15.81 0.24 -1.28
N ALA A 63 -14.86 0.84 -2.01
CA ALA A 63 -13.64 0.18 -2.49
C ALA A 63 -12.44 1.12 -2.30
N PHE A 64 -11.27 0.55 -2.04
CA PHE A 64 -10.01 1.30 -2.11
C PHE A 64 -9.50 1.31 -3.57
N LEU A 65 -8.95 2.45 -4.00
CA LEU A 65 -8.34 2.59 -5.33
C LEU A 65 -6.95 1.96 -5.42
N GLY A 66 -6.30 1.74 -4.28
CA GLY A 66 -4.97 1.15 -4.22
C GLY A 66 -4.56 0.79 -2.81
N PHE A 67 -3.54 -0.05 -2.71
CA PHE A 67 -2.92 -0.46 -1.46
C PHE A 67 -1.43 -0.76 -1.69
N MET A 68 -0.67 -0.84 -0.61
CA MET A 68 0.66 -1.44 -0.56
C MET A 68 0.77 -2.23 0.73
N MET A 69 1.31 -3.44 0.67
CA MET A 69 1.47 -4.31 1.82
C MET A 69 2.86 -4.94 1.83
N GLN A 70 3.39 -5.07 3.04
CA GLN A 70 4.64 -5.75 3.38
C GLN A 70 4.38 -6.63 4.60
N ALA A 71 5.00 -7.80 4.65
CA ALA A 71 5.06 -8.60 5.88
C ALA A 71 6.39 -8.33 6.58
N VAL A 72 6.35 -8.01 7.88
CA VAL A 72 7.53 -7.68 8.68
C VAL A 72 7.63 -8.56 9.92
N ASP A 73 8.85 -8.90 10.32
CA ASP A 73 9.11 -9.55 11.62
C ASP A 73 9.02 -8.53 12.78
N SER A 74 9.23 -9.01 14.02
CA SER A 74 9.19 -8.15 15.22
C SER A 74 10.29 -7.08 15.26
N ASN A 75 11.31 -7.17 14.41
CA ASN A 75 12.40 -6.21 14.28
C ASN A 75 12.18 -5.23 13.11
N GLY A 76 11.11 -5.42 12.34
CA GLY A 76 10.79 -4.60 11.16
C GLY A 76 11.47 -5.05 9.87
N ASN A 77 12.10 -6.23 9.85
CA ASN A 77 12.69 -6.78 8.62
C ASN A 77 11.59 -7.35 7.73
N LEU A 78 11.70 -7.16 6.41
CA LEU A 78 10.80 -7.78 5.44
C LEU A 78 10.97 -9.30 5.46
N VAL A 79 9.85 -10.03 5.46
CA VAL A 79 9.84 -11.49 5.53
C VAL A 79 8.84 -12.11 4.55
N GLY A 80 9.16 -13.31 4.10
CA GLY A 80 8.29 -14.08 3.20
C GLY A 80 8.33 -13.58 1.76
N ARG A 81 7.37 -14.05 0.98
CA ARG A 81 7.10 -13.62 -0.40
C ARG A 81 5.59 -13.63 -0.62
N PHE A 82 5.10 -12.66 -1.37
CA PHE A 82 3.70 -12.60 -1.77
C PHE A 82 3.47 -13.35 -3.07
N GLN A 83 2.27 -13.92 -3.19
CA GLN A 83 1.78 -14.50 -4.43
C GLN A 83 0.35 -13.95 -4.69
N PRO A 84 0.12 -13.18 -5.76
CA PRO A 84 -1.20 -12.65 -6.07
C PRO A 84 -2.20 -13.78 -6.33
N LYS A 85 -3.38 -13.68 -5.71
CA LYS A 85 -4.49 -14.63 -5.94
C LYS A 85 -5.38 -14.25 -7.12
N ASP A 86 -5.33 -13.00 -7.54
CA ASP A 86 -6.11 -12.46 -8.65
C ASP A 86 -5.28 -11.47 -9.49
N SER A 87 -5.87 -10.98 -10.57
CA SER A 87 -5.25 -10.01 -11.46
C SER A 87 -5.37 -8.56 -10.97
N LYS A 88 -5.99 -8.31 -9.80
CA LYS A 88 -6.12 -6.98 -9.21
C LYS A 88 -4.92 -6.61 -8.37
N SER A 89 -4.09 -7.59 -8.05
CA SER A 89 -2.87 -7.41 -7.27
C SER A 89 -1.63 -7.79 -8.08
N GLN A 90 -0.52 -7.12 -7.80
CA GLN A 90 0.79 -7.42 -8.39
C GLN A 90 1.86 -7.31 -7.32
N VAL A 91 2.90 -8.13 -7.46
CA VAL A 91 4.08 -8.08 -6.59
C VAL A 91 5.01 -6.95 -7.02
N MET A 92 5.76 -6.43 -6.04
CA MET A 92 6.88 -5.53 -6.27
C MET A 92 8.07 -5.98 -5.41
N THR A 93 9.26 -5.51 -5.76
CA THR A 93 10.49 -5.82 -5.04
C THR A 93 10.98 -4.55 -4.34
N CYS A 94 10.97 -4.56 -3.01
CA CYS A 94 11.52 -3.48 -2.19
C CYS A 94 12.96 -3.77 -1.73
N ASP A 95 13.19 -4.93 -1.12
CA ASP A 95 14.50 -5.43 -0.68
C ASP A 95 14.80 -6.82 -1.30
N HIS A 96 13.79 -7.70 -1.31
CA HIS A 96 13.86 -9.05 -1.85
C HIS A 96 12.76 -9.29 -2.89
N THR A 97 12.99 -10.25 -3.79
CA THR A 97 12.03 -10.60 -4.84
C THR A 97 10.67 -10.96 -4.25
N ASP A 98 9.63 -10.28 -4.72
CA ASP A 98 8.22 -10.45 -4.35
C ASP A 98 7.95 -10.25 -2.84
N ASP A 99 8.74 -9.42 -2.16
CA ASP A 99 8.59 -9.13 -0.73
C ASP A 99 7.47 -8.13 -0.38
N SER A 100 6.87 -7.54 -1.41
CA SER A 100 5.86 -6.50 -1.30
C SER A 100 4.77 -6.74 -2.34
N ILE A 101 3.54 -6.34 -2.03
CA ILE A 101 2.39 -6.49 -2.93
C ILE A 101 1.57 -5.20 -2.98
N THR A 102 1.03 -4.89 -4.15
CA THR A 102 0.25 -3.68 -4.42
C THR A 102 -0.86 -3.97 -5.42
N HIS A 103 -1.71 -2.98 -5.67
CA HIS A 103 -2.73 -3.02 -6.70
C HIS A 103 -2.11 -3.03 -8.11
N ALA A 104 -2.69 -3.83 -9.01
CA ALA A 104 -2.29 -3.92 -10.42
C ALA A 104 -2.83 -2.75 -11.23
N ASN A 105 -4.07 -2.32 -10.94
CA ASN A 105 -4.74 -1.21 -11.57
C ASN A 105 -5.58 -0.44 -10.54
N ALA A 106 -5.59 0.89 -10.63
CA ALA A 106 -6.58 1.73 -9.99
C ALA A 106 -7.84 1.72 -10.88
N GLU A 107 -8.78 0.83 -10.57
CA GLU A 107 -10.10 0.81 -11.21
C GLU A 107 -11.08 1.79 -10.55
#